data_AF-A0A3C1RM17-F1
#
_entry.id   AF-A0A3C1RM17-F1
#
_cell.length_a   1.000
_cell.length_b   1.000
_cell.length_c   1.000
_cell.angle_alpha   90.00
_cell.angle_beta   90.00
_cell.angle_gamma   90.00
#
_symmetry.space_group_name_H-M   'P 1'
#
loop_
_entity.id
_entity.type
_entity.pdbx_description
1 polymer ?
#
loop_
_entity_poly.entity_id
_entity_poly.type
_entity_poly.pdbx_seq_one_letter_code
_entity_poly.pdbx_strand_id
1 'polypeptide(L)' 'MKGYIKGKSIILIDCLPENVQEGDQVEVSVSVIPKPKYSFPTFQLGIKEDYLNREKIYESD' A
#
# COMPACT_ATOMS: atom_id res chain seq x y z
N MET A 1 -24.05 5.33 -5.54
CA MET A 1 -23.12 4.88 -6.60
C MET A 1 -21.73 4.79 -6.01
N LYS A 2 -20.98 3.75 -6.37
CA LYS A 2 -19.57 3.60 -5.97
C LYS A 2 -18.66 3.66 -7.19
N GLY A 3 -17.47 4.20 -6.99
CA GLY A 3 -16.45 4.30 -8.02
C GLY A 3 -15.07 4.40 -7.38
N TYR A 4 -14.04 4.33 -8.22
CA TYR A 4 -12.66 4.55 -7.80
C TYR A 4 -12.01 5.64 -8.65
N ILE A 5 -11.02 6.30 -8.05
CA ILE A 5 -10.29 7.39 -8.70
C ILE A 5 -9.11 6.80 -9.48
N LYS A 6 -9.00 7.15 -10.76
CA LYS A 6 -7.86 6.83 -11.63
C LYS A 6 -7.32 8.11 -12.25
N GLY A 7 -6.27 8.67 -11.66
CA GLY A 7 -5.69 9.96 -12.08
C GLY A 7 -6.66 11.11 -11.81
N LYS A 8 -7.08 11.82 -12.87
CA LYS A 8 -8.07 12.92 -12.80
C LYS A 8 -9.51 12.48 -13.12
N SER A 9 -9.75 11.18 -13.27
CA SER A 9 -11.04 10.62 -13.65
C SER A 9 -11.61 9.74 -12.55
N ILE A 10 -12.94 9.74 -12.40
CA ILE A 10 -13.69 8.82 -11.54
C ILE A 10 -14.29 7.74 -12.41
N ILE A 11 -13.98 6.48 -12.12
CA ILE A 11 -14.56 5.33 -12.81
C ILE A 11 -15.64 4.75 -11.92
N LEU A 12 -16.88 4.77 -12.39
CA LEU A 12 -18.02 4.18 -11.69
C LEU A 12 -17.98 2.65 -11.84
N ILE A 13 -18.25 1.95 -10.74
CA ILE A 13 -18.41 0.49 -10.73
C ILE A 13 -19.88 0.13 -10.98
N ASP A 14 -20.78 0.98 -10.50
CA ASP A 14 -22.22 0.85 -10.69
C ASP A 14 -22.70 1.72 -11.87
N CYS A 15 -23.76 1.32 -12.55
CA CYS A 15 -24.39 2.14 -13.59
C CYS A 15 -24.91 3.47 -13.03
N LEU A 16 -24.91 4.49 -13.88
CA LEU A 16 -25.59 5.75 -13.60
C LEU A 16 -27.12 5.51 -13.49
N PRO A 17 -27.80 6.15 -12.53
CA PRO A 17 -29.26 6.21 -12.48
C PRO A 17 -29.81 6.79 -13.79
N GLU A 18 -30.92 6.25 -14.30
CA GLU A 18 -31.52 6.68 -15.58
C GLU A 18 -31.98 8.15 -15.59
N ASN A 19 -32.11 8.74 -14.42
CA ASN A 19 -32.54 10.11 -14.18
C ASN A 19 -31.38 11.13 -14.16
N VAL A 20 -30.13 10.71 -14.35
CA VAL A 20 -28.98 11.62 -14.47
C VAL A 20 -28.73 11.91 -15.94
N GLN A 21 -28.73 13.19 -16.31
CA GLN A 21 -28.47 13.65 -17.67
C GLN A 21 -27.14 14.38 -17.79
N GLU A 22 -26.67 14.53 -19.04
CA GLU A 22 -25.48 15.32 -19.31
C GLU A 22 -25.74 16.80 -18.99
N GLY A 23 -24.83 17.41 -18.22
CA GLY A 23 -24.95 18.79 -17.75
C GLY A 23 -25.50 18.94 -16.33
N ASP A 24 -26.00 17.85 -15.72
CA ASP A 24 -26.44 17.88 -14.33
C ASP A 24 -25.27 18.12 -13.36
N GLN A 25 -25.53 18.92 -12.33
CA GLN A 25 -24.61 19.06 -11.22
C GLN A 25 -24.77 17.90 -10.25
N VAL A 26 -23.65 17.24 -9.94
CA VAL A 26 -23.61 16.13 -9.00
C VAL A 26 -22.62 16.42 -7.88
N GLU A 27 -22.98 16.01 -6.67
CA GLU A 27 -22.08 16.04 -5.53
C GLU A 27 -21.28 14.75 -5.46
N VAL A 28 -19.95 14.87 -5.32
CA VAL A 28 -19.04 13.73 -5.19
C VAL A 28 -18.34 13.80 -3.84
N SER A 29 -18.54 12.77 -3.02
CA SER A 29 -17.79 12.58 -1.78
C SER A 29 -16.68 11.56 -1.97
N VAL A 30 -15.43 11.95 -1.66
CA VAL A 30 -14.26 11.07 -1.75
C VAL A 30 -13.88 10.61 -0.35
N SER A 31 -13.98 9.29 -0.12
CA SER A 31 -13.51 8.66 1.11
C SER A 31 -12.28 7.81 0.82
N VAL A 32 -11.18 8.06 1.53
CA VAL A 32 -9.98 7.24 1.43
C VAL A 32 -10.20 5.95 2.20
N ILE A 33 -10.12 4.81 1.51
CA ILE A 33 -10.13 3.49 2.15
C ILE A 33 -8.69 3.18 2.56
N PRO A 34 -8.36 3.17 3.87
CA PRO A 34 -7.02 2.84 4.31
C PRO A 34 -6.69 1.40 3.89
N LYS A 35 -5.64 1.24 3.10
CA LYS A 35 -5.12 -0.10 2.79
C LYS A 35 -4.50 -0.67 4.06
N PRO A 36 -4.80 -1.92 4.44
CA PRO A 36 -4.11 -2.58 5.53
C PRO A 36 -2.60 -2.58 5.24
N LYS A 37 -1.81 -2.14 6.22
CA LYS A 37 -0.36 -2.29 6.19
C LYS A 37 -0.05 -3.77 6.38
N TYR A 38 0.14 -4.48 5.28
CA TYR A 38 0.72 -5.83 5.34
C TYR A 38 2.22 -5.69 5.60
N SER A 39 2.64 -5.94 6.83
CA SER A 39 4.06 -6.14 7.13
C SER A 39 4.48 -7.50 6.61
N PHE A 40 5.51 -7.55 5.77
CA PHE A 40 6.15 -8.81 5.46
C PHE A 40 6.81 -9.38 6.73
N PRO A 41 6.77 -10.71 6.93
CA PRO A 41 7.51 -11.32 8.02
C PRO A 41 9.00 -11.02 7.83
N THR A 42 9.57 -10.25 8.74
CA THR A 42 11.02 -10.06 8.84
C THR A 42 11.56 -11.06 9.85
N PHE A 43 12.79 -11.49 9.64
CA PHE A 43 13.55 -12.20 10.66
C PHE A 43 14.69 -11.31 11.11
N GLN A 44 15.01 -11.36 12.40
CA GLN A 44 16.17 -10.65 12.92
C GLN A 44 17.42 -11.39 12.46
N LEU A 45 18.24 -10.72 11.64
CA LEU A 45 19.60 -11.17 11.35
C LEU A 45 20.44 -10.96 12.62
N GLY A 46 20.52 -11.99 13.45
CA GLY A 46 21.48 -12.02 14.56
C GLY A 46 22.89 -12.22 14.01
N ILE A 47 23.79 -11.31 14.33
CA ILE A 47 25.22 -11.58 14.16
C ILE A 47 25.58 -12.56 15.28
N LYS A 48 26.06 -13.76 14.92
CA LYS A 48 26.64 -14.67 15.91
C LYS A 48 27.82 -13.93 16.56
N GLU A 49 27.82 -13.80 17.88
CA GLU A 49 28.87 -13.13 18.67
C GLU A 49 30.29 -13.58 18.28
N ASP A 50 30.44 -14.85 17.89
CA ASP A 50 31.69 -15.45 17.41
C ASP A 50 32.28 -14.73 16.18
N TYR A 51 31.45 -14.05 15.37
CA TYR A 51 31.87 -13.27 14.19
C TYR A 51 32.06 -11.78 14.48
N LEU A 52 31.69 -11.31 15.68
CA LEU A 52 31.95 -9.94 16.12
C LEU A 52 33.45 -9.76 16.40
N ASN A 53 34.09 -10.78 16.96
CA ASN A 53 35.53 -10.84 17.23
C ASN A 53 36.29 -11.42 16.03
N ARG A 54 36.25 -10.72 14.90
CA ARG A 54 36.94 -11.11 13.65
C ARG A 54 38.43 -11.42 13.83
N GLU A 55 39.06 -10.85 14.85
CA GLU A 55 40.47 -11.09 15.17
C GLU A 55 40.78 -12.58 15.40
N LYS A 56 39.89 -13.32 16.08
CA LYS A 56 40.05 -14.77 16.29
C LYS A 56 39.87 -15.63 15.03
N ILE A 57 39.20 -15.10 14.00
CA ILE A 57 38.97 -15.82 12.73
C ILE A 57 40.23 -15.79 11.85
N TYR A 58 41.07 -14.77 12.01
CA TYR A 58 42.30 -14.58 11.24
C TYR A 58 43.57 -14.77 12.07
N GLU A 59 43.46 -15.13 13.36
CA GLU A 59 44.60 -15.60 14.14
C GLU A 59 45.15 -16.86 13.48
N SER A 60 46.40 -16.78 13.06
CA SER A 60 47.17 -17.93 12.57
C SER A 60 47.79 -18.62 13.80
N ASP A 61 47.68 -19.95 13.87
CA ASP A 61 48.36 -20.78 14.88
C ASP A 61 49.86 -20.47 14.99
#